data_AF-A0A960WW53-F1
#
_entry.id   AF-A0A960WW53-F1
#
_cell.length_a   1.000
_cell.length_b   1.000
_cell.length_c   1.000
_cell.angle_alpha   90.00
_cell.angle_beta   90.00
_cell.angle_gamma   90.00
#
_symmetry.space_group_name_H-M   'P 1'
#
loop_
_entity.id
_entity.type
_entity.pdbx_description
1 polymer ?
#
loop_
_entity_poly.entity_id
_entity_poly.type
_entity_poly.pdbx_seq_one_letter_code
_entity_poly.pdbx_strand_id
1 'polypeptide(L)'
;VLPFKGGKLNVNVGVNDPNAITIPRKGNSPLTLTFSLNETNQQLTGTLSDGVESGAVAGWRNIWSVSAKAETYRGYYTTRLEGGAIVPGVYSRPDGDGYLTVSVNDTGLVKQVGMLPDGTPLLGSSFVGPDGQLLVYNPLYKPTGGLLDGKLDIVPAGVAPAYLESNIQGTTDWSKAPLVAGVSFAPGFAPLTLTAAGAKYTKSTGGNILGSNPLSPSGDVNVVFEGARIEESVGQEPSVVGLMTATSVFKLPVIGSSNPAGTVLKLNTATGVFTGSFSLTGKKITIPGYVPKRTAKVFGVVLRNPALPQGSGHGAFRIVQFPGSSTSQVLSGRVTVDVVP
;
A
#
# COMPACT_ATOMS: atom_id res chain seq x y z
N VAL A 1 -6.45 -15.07 33.16
CA VAL A 1 -7.59 -14.69 32.29
C VAL A 1 -7.12 -13.53 31.44
N LEU A 2 -7.10 -13.66 30.11
CA LEU A 2 -6.67 -12.58 29.21
C LEU A 2 -7.74 -11.48 29.25
N PRO A 3 -7.41 -10.23 29.64
CA PRO A 3 -8.36 -9.14 29.53
C PRO A 3 -8.44 -8.72 28.06
N PHE A 4 -9.64 -8.41 27.58
CA PHE A 4 -10.00 -8.16 26.17
C PHE A 4 -10.08 -9.39 25.25
N LYS A 5 -11.14 -10.19 25.44
CA LYS A 5 -11.81 -10.87 24.32
C LYS A 5 -13.08 -10.07 23.98
N GLY A 6 -13.10 -9.36 22.85
CA GLY A 6 -14.34 -8.87 22.25
C GLY A 6 -14.63 -7.37 22.29
N GLY A 7 -13.63 -6.49 22.43
CA GLY A 7 -13.71 -5.10 21.91
C GLY A 7 -14.90 -4.22 22.34
N LYS A 8 -15.55 -4.50 23.47
CA LYS A 8 -16.63 -3.66 24.00
C LYS A 8 -16.23 -3.14 25.38
N LEU A 9 -16.19 -1.83 25.51
CA LEU A 9 -16.11 -1.15 26.79
C LEU A 9 -17.45 -1.35 27.50
N ASN A 10 -17.43 -2.04 28.64
CA ASN A 10 -18.63 -2.30 29.43
C ASN A 10 -18.54 -1.54 30.78
N VAL A 11 -18.28 -0.25 30.68
CA VAL A 11 -18.28 0.68 31.82
C VAL A 11 -19.26 1.82 31.51
N ASN A 12 -19.91 2.35 32.53
CA ASN A 12 -20.67 3.59 32.39
C ASN A 12 -19.66 4.68 32.01
N VAL A 13 -19.81 5.21 30.80
CA VAL A 13 -18.98 6.30 30.30
C VAL A 13 -19.76 7.60 30.41
N GLY A 14 -19.16 8.61 31.03
CA GLY A 14 -19.67 9.98 31.00
C GLY A 14 -19.41 10.58 29.62
N VAL A 15 -20.43 11.19 29.04
CA VAL A 15 -20.33 11.94 27.77
C VAL A 15 -19.78 13.32 28.09
N ASN A 16 -18.78 13.77 27.33
CA ASN A 16 -18.05 15.01 27.59
C ASN A 16 -17.32 15.07 28.95
N ASP A 17 -17.22 13.95 29.66
CA ASP A 17 -16.44 13.79 30.89
C ASP A 17 -15.18 12.94 30.64
N PRO A 18 -14.11 13.08 31.43
CA PRO A 18 -12.97 12.18 31.39
C PRO A 18 -13.33 10.82 32.02
N ASN A 19 -13.15 9.78 31.22
CA ASN A 19 -13.32 8.37 31.59
C ASN A 19 -11.95 7.72 31.79
N ALA A 20 -11.82 6.75 32.68
CA ALA A 20 -10.57 6.05 32.92
C ALA A 20 -10.78 4.53 33.02
N ILE A 21 -9.89 3.76 32.38
CA ILE A 21 -9.93 2.29 32.39
C ILE A 21 -8.53 1.74 32.53
N THR A 22 -8.40 0.73 33.39
CA THR A 22 -7.16 -0.02 33.58
C THR A 22 -7.20 -1.31 32.77
N ILE A 23 -6.22 -1.48 31.90
CA ILE A 23 -6.02 -2.66 31.05
C ILE A 23 -4.89 -3.49 31.66
N PRO A 24 -5.19 -4.65 32.26
CA PRO A 24 -4.16 -5.50 32.85
C PRO A 24 -3.24 -6.07 31.75
N ARG A 25 -1.93 -6.09 32.01
CA ARG A 25 -0.95 -6.77 31.15
C ARG A 25 -0.24 -7.85 31.94
N LYS A 26 -0.20 -9.08 31.42
CA LYS A 26 0.53 -10.17 32.08
C LYS A 26 2.02 -9.86 32.07
N GLY A 27 2.65 -9.84 33.25
CA GLY A 27 4.10 -9.63 33.41
C GLY A 27 4.61 -8.21 33.09
N ASN A 28 3.71 -7.23 32.93
CA ASN A 28 4.04 -5.83 32.67
C ASN A 28 3.13 -4.91 33.47
N SER A 29 3.51 -3.64 33.68
CA SER A 29 2.64 -2.63 34.30
C SER A 29 1.30 -2.52 33.55
N PRO A 30 0.16 -2.41 34.25
CA PRO A 30 -1.13 -2.16 33.61
C PRO A 30 -1.10 -0.87 32.78
N LEU A 31 -1.89 -0.83 31.71
CA LEU A 31 -2.11 0.42 30.98
C LEU A 31 -3.33 1.14 31.53
N THR A 32 -3.23 2.44 31.74
CA THR A 32 -4.36 3.32 32.05
C THR A 32 -4.73 4.09 30.80
N LEU A 33 -5.94 3.85 30.29
CA LEU A 33 -6.56 4.64 29.24
C LEU A 33 -7.47 5.69 29.88
N THR A 34 -7.10 6.97 29.75
CA THR A 34 -8.00 8.09 30.02
C THR A 34 -8.57 8.62 28.71
N PHE A 35 -9.87 8.90 28.62
CA PHE A 35 -10.48 9.35 27.37
C PHE A 35 -11.78 10.11 27.58
N SER A 36 -12.15 10.95 26.62
CA SER A 36 -13.42 11.66 26.56
C SER A 36 -14.11 11.35 25.24
N LEU A 37 -15.44 11.26 25.29
CA LEU A 37 -16.30 11.07 24.13
C LEU A 37 -17.05 12.37 23.87
N ASN A 38 -16.93 12.89 22.65
CA ASN A 38 -17.64 14.10 22.24
C ASN A 38 -18.80 13.71 21.32
N GLU A 39 -20.04 13.93 21.78
CA GLU A 39 -21.25 13.58 21.03
C GLU A 39 -21.52 14.50 19.84
N THR A 40 -20.98 15.73 19.86
CA THR A 40 -21.20 16.71 18.80
C THR A 40 -20.43 16.33 17.55
N ASN A 41 -19.14 15.98 17.70
CA ASN A 41 -18.28 15.58 16.57
C ASN A 41 -18.09 14.06 16.45
N GLN A 42 -18.64 13.28 17.39
CA GLN A 42 -18.56 11.82 17.42
C GLN A 42 -17.12 11.28 17.53
N GLN A 43 -16.22 12.07 18.13
CA GLN A 43 -14.81 11.72 18.29
C GLN A 43 -14.49 11.24 19.72
N LEU A 44 -13.41 10.45 19.82
CA LEU A 44 -12.77 10.04 21.06
C LEU A 44 -11.38 10.67 21.10
N THR A 45 -11.03 11.27 22.22
CA THR A 45 -9.66 11.76 22.50
C THR A 45 -9.22 11.29 23.87
N GLY A 46 -7.95 10.99 24.06
CA GLY A 46 -7.46 10.45 25.32
C GLY A 46 -5.96 10.26 25.40
N THR A 47 -5.54 9.53 26.42
CA THR A 47 -4.16 9.17 26.69
C THR A 47 -4.09 7.74 27.20
N LEU A 48 -3.15 6.97 26.67
CA LEU A 48 -2.81 5.64 27.16
C LEU A 48 -1.44 5.73 27.83
N SER A 49 -1.34 5.33 29.10
CA SER A 49 -0.08 5.36 29.85
C SER A 49 0.17 4.06 30.58
N ASP A 50 1.42 3.68 30.77
CA ASP A 50 1.81 2.57 31.64
C ASP A 50 2.37 3.03 33.00
N GLY A 51 2.23 4.33 33.30
CA GLY A 51 2.77 5.00 34.49
C GLY A 51 4.17 5.57 34.28
N VAL A 52 4.86 5.23 33.20
CA VAL A 52 6.18 5.76 32.82
C VAL A 52 6.09 6.52 31.50
N GLU A 53 5.59 5.84 30.47
CA GLU A 53 5.36 6.39 29.14
C GLU A 53 3.88 6.72 28.95
N SER A 54 3.60 7.67 28.06
CA SER A 54 2.23 7.99 27.67
C SER A 54 2.14 8.33 26.19
N GLY A 55 1.02 7.95 25.57
CA GLY A 55 0.72 8.24 24.18
C GLY A 55 -0.70 8.78 24.03
N ALA A 56 -0.87 9.73 23.11
CA ALA A 56 -2.19 10.23 22.77
C ALA A 56 -3.04 9.13 22.10
N VAL A 57 -4.33 9.14 22.39
CA VAL A 57 -5.32 8.25 21.75
C VAL A 57 -6.35 9.11 21.06
N ALA A 58 -6.64 8.78 19.80
CA ALA A 58 -7.74 9.36 19.06
C ALA A 58 -8.59 8.25 18.43
N GLY A 59 -9.87 8.51 18.26
CA GLY A 59 -10.80 7.59 17.62
C GLY A 59 -12.09 8.28 17.23
N TRP A 60 -13.00 7.53 16.63
CA TRP A 60 -14.29 8.03 16.19
C TRP A 60 -15.35 6.95 16.34
N ARG A 61 -16.60 7.39 16.52
CA ARG A 61 -17.75 6.50 16.66
C ARG A 61 -18.20 6.00 15.29
N ASN A 62 -18.57 4.72 15.22
CA ASN A 62 -19.35 4.24 14.08
C ASN A 62 -20.79 4.74 14.20
N ILE A 63 -21.17 5.68 13.34
CA ILE A 63 -22.52 6.24 13.27
C ILE A 63 -23.39 5.60 12.20
N TRP A 64 -22.83 4.66 11.42
CA TRP A 64 -23.47 4.12 10.23
C TRP A 64 -24.32 2.89 10.55
N SER A 65 -25.44 2.78 9.86
CA SER A 65 -26.40 1.68 9.99
C SER A 65 -27.16 1.48 8.67
N VAL A 66 -28.12 0.56 8.67
CA VAL A 66 -29.01 0.36 7.51
C VAL A 66 -29.87 1.61 7.24
N SER A 67 -30.23 2.37 8.29
CA SER A 67 -31.01 3.60 8.18
C SER A 67 -30.15 4.87 8.05
N ALA A 68 -28.92 4.85 8.53
CA ALA A 68 -27.95 5.95 8.42
C ALA A 68 -26.75 5.52 7.58
N LYS A 69 -26.83 5.69 6.26
CA LYS A 69 -25.84 5.16 5.31
C LYS A 69 -24.63 6.08 5.12
N ALA A 70 -23.48 5.48 4.82
CA ALA A 70 -22.23 6.17 4.49
C ALA A 70 -22.12 6.53 2.98
N GLU A 71 -23.19 7.05 2.38
CA GLU A 71 -23.30 7.18 0.90
C GLU A 71 -22.18 8.02 0.28
N THR A 72 -21.81 9.10 0.95
CA THR A 72 -20.76 10.04 0.53
C THR A 72 -19.36 9.40 0.47
N TYR A 73 -19.10 8.37 1.29
CA TYR A 73 -17.82 7.66 1.35
C TYR A 73 -17.83 6.33 0.61
N ARG A 74 -19.00 5.79 0.30
CA ARG A 74 -19.20 4.51 -0.38
C ARG A 74 -18.42 4.44 -1.68
N GLY A 75 -17.68 3.35 -1.89
CA GLY A 75 -16.95 3.17 -3.13
C GLY A 75 -15.82 2.17 -3.05
N TYR A 76 -15.13 2.03 -4.17
CA TYR A 76 -13.86 1.34 -4.25
C TYR A 76 -12.78 2.36 -4.55
N TYR A 77 -11.69 2.36 -3.79
CA TYR A 77 -10.59 3.31 -3.92
C TYR A 77 -9.30 2.55 -4.18
N THR A 78 -8.48 3.07 -5.09
CA THR A 78 -7.10 2.62 -5.28
C THR A 78 -6.17 3.67 -4.68
N THR A 79 -5.21 3.21 -3.88
CA THR A 79 -4.31 4.06 -3.10
C THR A 79 -2.89 3.58 -3.27
N ARG A 80 -1.99 4.49 -3.62
CA ARG A 80 -0.54 4.27 -3.55
C ARG A 80 -0.11 4.57 -2.12
N LEU A 81 0.76 3.72 -1.58
CA LEU A 81 1.50 3.96 -0.35
C LEU A 81 2.92 4.32 -0.77
N GLU A 82 3.14 5.60 -1.01
CA GLU A 82 4.41 6.14 -1.50
C GLU A 82 5.48 5.97 -0.43
N GLY A 83 6.51 5.21 -0.79
CA GLY A 83 7.74 5.16 0.00
C GLY A 83 8.60 6.39 -0.24
N GLY A 84 9.57 6.62 0.66
CA GLY A 84 10.59 7.65 0.45
C GLY A 84 11.37 7.47 -0.86
N ALA A 85 12.12 8.51 -1.24
CA ALA A 85 12.97 8.44 -2.42
C ALA A 85 13.92 7.23 -2.37
N ILE A 86 14.13 6.62 -3.54
CA ILE A 86 15.16 5.59 -3.71
C ILE A 86 16.51 6.26 -3.46
N VAL A 87 17.29 5.72 -2.53
CA VAL A 87 18.63 6.21 -2.24
C VAL A 87 19.63 5.18 -2.77
N PRO A 88 20.37 5.48 -3.84
CA PRO A 88 21.35 4.55 -4.41
C PRO A 88 22.30 4.01 -3.34
N GLY A 89 22.53 2.69 -3.35
CA GLY A 89 23.41 2.04 -2.39
C GLY A 89 22.79 1.68 -1.03
N VAL A 90 21.57 2.16 -0.73
CA VAL A 90 20.88 1.86 0.54
C VAL A 90 19.90 0.70 0.35
N TYR A 91 20.23 -0.46 0.92
CA TYR A 91 19.44 -1.71 0.77
C TYR A 91 18.93 -2.29 2.10
N SER A 92 19.07 -1.53 3.19
CA SER A 92 18.63 -1.92 4.53
C SER A 92 17.12 -1.82 4.72
N ARG A 93 16.43 -1.10 3.82
CA ARG A 93 14.98 -0.94 3.82
C ARG A 93 14.38 -1.24 2.45
N PRO A 94 13.06 -1.50 2.39
CA PRO A 94 12.37 -1.68 1.13
C PRO A 94 12.22 -0.35 0.38
N ASP A 95 12.57 -0.36 -0.91
CA ASP A 95 12.27 0.72 -1.86
C ASP A 95 11.03 0.38 -2.70
N GLY A 96 10.46 1.40 -3.33
CA GLY A 96 9.26 1.31 -4.16
C GLY A 96 8.00 1.69 -3.40
N ASP A 97 6.88 1.62 -4.10
CA ASP A 97 5.59 2.04 -3.54
C ASP A 97 4.75 0.81 -3.20
N GLY A 98 4.16 0.82 -2.01
CA GLY A 98 3.12 -0.11 -1.66
C GLY A 98 1.81 0.32 -2.32
N TYR A 99 0.78 -0.49 -2.15
CA TYR A 99 -0.58 -0.08 -2.50
C TYR A 99 -1.59 -0.61 -1.51
N LEU A 100 -2.71 0.09 -1.45
CA LEU A 100 -3.90 -0.29 -0.70
C LEU A 100 -5.12 -0.10 -1.60
N THR A 101 -6.04 -1.05 -1.54
CA THR A 101 -7.38 -0.91 -2.11
C THR A 101 -8.37 -0.89 -0.97
N VAL A 102 -9.30 0.05 -1.02
CA VAL A 102 -10.26 0.30 0.05
C VAL A 102 -11.66 0.17 -0.52
N SER A 103 -12.45 -0.77 0.01
CA SER A 103 -13.87 -0.89 -0.30
C SER A 103 -14.69 -0.37 0.88
N VAL A 104 -15.60 0.56 0.63
CA VAL A 104 -16.56 1.09 1.60
C VAL A 104 -17.97 0.72 1.17
N ASN A 105 -18.71 0.02 2.04
CA ASN A 105 -20.11 -0.35 1.77
C ASN A 105 -21.10 0.70 2.30
N ASP A 106 -22.40 0.45 2.08
CA ASP A 106 -23.48 1.37 2.48
C ASP A 106 -23.54 1.61 3.99
N THR A 107 -23.10 0.64 4.80
CA THR A 107 -23.05 0.75 6.27
C THR A 107 -21.70 1.26 6.78
N GLY A 108 -20.88 1.86 5.91
CA GLY A 108 -19.58 2.42 6.26
C GLY A 108 -18.52 1.39 6.65
N LEU A 109 -18.76 0.08 6.48
CA LEU A 109 -17.75 -0.94 6.72
C LEU A 109 -16.68 -0.85 5.63
N VAL A 110 -15.44 -0.89 6.10
CA VAL A 110 -14.24 -0.74 5.28
C VAL A 110 -13.53 -2.09 5.19
N LYS A 111 -13.21 -2.49 3.96
CA LYS A 111 -12.29 -3.60 3.68
C LYS A 111 -11.04 -3.04 3.01
N GLN A 112 -9.88 -3.41 3.53
CA GLN A 112 -8.57 -2.99 3.04
C GLN A 112 -7.79 -4.21 2.53
N VAL A 113 -7.30 -4.15 1.31
CA VAL A 113 -6.45 -5.19 0.71
C VAL A 113 -5.32 -4.52 -0.04
N GLY A 114 -4.08 -4.96 0.20
CA GLY A 114 -2.91 -4.31 -0.41
C GLY A 114 -1.64 -5.13 -0.34
N MET A 115 -0.53 -4.49 -0.68
CA MET A 115 0.80 -5.07 -0.58
C MET A 115 1.82 -3.97 -0.28
N LEU A 116 2.73 -4.26 0.65
CA LEU A 116 3.88 -3.40 0.95
C LEU A 116 5.02 -3.65 -0.05
N PRO A 117 5.98 -2.71 -0.18
CA PRO A 117 7.12 -2.87 -1.10
C PRO A 117 7.95 -4.15 -0.89
N ASP A 118 8.03 -4.67 0.34
CA ASP A 118 8.70 -5.94 0.64
C ASP A 118 7.87 -7.19 0.27
N GLY A 119 6.71 -7.00 -0.35
CA GLY A 119 5.78 -8.04 -0.78
C GLY A 119 4.89 -8.59 0.34
N THR A 120 4.88 -7.95 1.51
CA THR A 120 3.99 -8.35 2.60
C THR A 120 2.55 -7.99 2.25
N PRO A 121 1.62 -8.96 2.25
CA PRO A 121 0.22 -8.68 1.98
C PRO A 121 -0.40 -7.90 3.14
N LEU A 122 -1.27 -6.95 2.80
CA LEU A 122 -2.07 -6.18 3.76
C LEU A 122 -3.52 -6.65 3.68
N LEU A 123 -4.11 -6.94 4.85
CA LEU A 123 -5.50 -7.34 4.99
C LEU A 123 -6.07 -6.71 6.26
N GLY A 124 -7.01 -5.79 6.09
CA GLY A 124 -7.63 -5.06 7.19
C GLY A 124 -9.14 -4.92 7.02
N SER A 125 -9.82 -4.75 8.14
CA SER A 125 -11.20 -4.28 8.16
C SER A 125 -11.39 -3.25 9.24
N SER A 126 -12.24 -2.27 8.97
CA SER A 126 -12.50 -1.11 9.81
C SER A 126 -13.90 -0.56 9.47
N PHE A 127 -14.17 0.67 9.86
CA PHE A 127 -15.29 1.47 9.39
C PHE A 127 -14.82 2.89 9.12
N VAL A 128 -15.49 3.57 8.20
CA VAL A 128 -15.25 4.99 7.93
C VAL A 128 -15.85 5.81 9.07
N GLY A 129 -15.13 6.83 9.53
CA GLY A 129 -15.64 7.77 10.53
C GLY A 129 -16.63 8.77 9.97
N PRO A 130 -17.25 9.58 10.83
CA PRO A 130 -18.21 10.61 10.44
C PRO A 130 -17.63 11.57 9.39
N ASP A 131 -16.33 11.87 9.48
CA ASP A 131 -15.64 12.83 8.61
C ASP A 131 -14.75 12.14 7.56
N GLY A 132 -14.99 10.85 7.27
CA GLY A 132 -14.22 10.12 6.27
C GLY A 132 -12.96 9.43 6.81
N GLN A 133 -12.73 9.46 8.13
CA GLN A 133 -11.54 8.88 8.74
C GLN A 133 -11.51 7.35 8.57
N LEU A 134 -10.34 6.77 8.32
CA LEU A 134 -10.14 5.33 8.36
C LEU A 134 -8.83 4.96 9.05
N LEU A 135 -8.88 3.90 9.84
CA LEU A 135 -7.70 3.38 10.51
C LEU A 135 -7.07 2.28 9.66
N VAL A 136 -5.76 2.36 9.46
CA VAL A 136 -4.93 1.25 8.97
C VAL A 136 -4.20 0.68 10.16
N TYR A 137 -4.35 -0.62 10.41
CA TYR A 137 -3.60 -1.32 11.44
C TYR A 137 -3.39 -2.76 10.99
N ASN A 138 -2.14 -3.14 10.76
CA ASN A 138 -1.75 -4.49 10.37
C ASN A 138 -0.52 -4.89 11.21
N PRO A 139 -0.66 -5.82 12.17
CA PRO A 139 0.50 -6.42 12.82
C PRO A 139 1.22 -7.32 11.82
N LEU A 140 2.49 -7.02 11.55
CA LEU A 140 3.27 -7.68 10.51
C LEU A 140 4.30 -8.66 11.09
N TYR A 141 4.84 -9.52 10.22
CA TYR A 141 6.02 -10.36 10.50
C TYR A 141 5.96 -11.19 11.79
N LYS A 142 4.84 -11.86 12.04
CA LYS A 142 4.78 -12.83 13.14
C LYS A 142 5.90 -13.88 12.98
N PRO A 143 6.61 -14.27 14.06
CA PRO A 143 6.40 -13.88 15.47
C PRO A 143 7.24 -12.69 15.95
N THR A 144 8.24 -12.28 15.18
CA THR A 144 9.29 -11.31 15.54
C THR A 144 8.81 -9.87 15.57
N GLY A 145 7.77 -9.56 14.81
CA GLY A 145 7.03 -8.30 14.93
C GLY A 145 7.43 -7.22 13.94
N GLY A 146 6.55 -6.24 13.87
CA GLY A 146 6.54 -5.11 12.97
C GLY A 146 5.11 -4.67 12.81
N LEU A 147 4.93 -3.49 12.26
CA LEU A 147 3.64 -2.82 12.27
C LEU A 147 3.52 -1.98 11.01
N LEU A 148 2.32 -1.99 10.44
CA LEU A 148 1.83 -0.89 9.63
C LEU A 148 0.64 -0.29 10.36
N ASP A 149 0.76 0.96 10.76
CA ASP A 149 -0.32 1.70 11.41
C ASP A 149 -0.43 3.12 10.88
N GLY A 150 -1.62 3.72 10.98
CA GLY A 150 -1.83 5.10 10.59
C GLY A 150 -3.28 5.43 10.32
N LYS A 151 -3.50 6.70 9.98
CA LYS A 151 -4.82 7.26 9.72
C LYS A 151 -4.85 7.78 8.30
N LEU A 152 -5.82 7.30 7.52
CA LEU A 152 -6.15 7.89 6.23
C LEU A 152 -7.52 8.58 6.34
N ASP A 153 -7.80 9.46 5.39
CA ASP A 153 -9.04 10.21 5.29
C ASP A 153 -9.55 10.11 3.85
N ILE A 154 -10.82 9.72 3.71
CA ILE A 154 -11.55 9.84 2.44
C ILE A 154 -12.08 11.27 2.38
N VAL A 155 -11.60 12.05 1.42
CA VAL A 155 -12.11 13.40 1.14
C VAL A 155 -13.17 13.28 0.06
N PRO A 156 -14.47 13.43 0.41
CA PRO A 156 -15.52 13.29 -0.56
C PRO A 156 -15.64 14.53 -1.44
N ALA A 157 -15.83 14.33 -2.74
CA ALA A 157 -16.07 15.41 -3.69
C ALA A 157 -17.56 15.82 -3.80
N GLY A 158 -18.42 15.28 -2.92
CA GLY A 158 -19.85 15.63 -2.85
C GLY A 158 -20.77 14.53 -3.37
N VAL A 159 -21.90 14.93 -3.97
CA VAL A 159 -22.93 14.04 -4.51
C VAL A 159 -22.73 13.78 -6.02
N ALA A 160 -23.61 12.98 -6.63
CA ALA A 160 -23.49 12.61 -8.04
C ALA A 160 -23.52 13.84 -8.96
N PRO A 161 -22.66 13.91 -10.01
CA PRO A 161 -21.62 12.96 -10.41
C PRO A 161 -20.25 13.21 -9.71
N ALA A 162 -20.09 14.33 -9.00
CA ALA A 162 -18.84 14.77 -8.41
C ALA A 162 -18.24 13.76 -7.41
N TYR A 163 -19.04 12.90 -6.77
CA TYR A 163 -18.55 11.83 -5.88
C TYR A 163 -17.48 10.92 -6.53
N LEU A 164 -17.39 10.91 -7.87
CA LEU A 164 -16.37 10.16 -8.61
C LEU A 164 -14.95 10.72 -8.38
N GLU A 165 -14.84 12.00 -8.02
CA GLU A 165 -13.57 12.69 -7.76
C GLU A 165 -13.13 12.57 -6.29
N SER A 166 -13.88 11.83 -5.46
CA SER A 166 -13.49 11.57 -4.07
C SER A 166 -12.11 10.93 -4.02
N ASN A 167 -11.27 11.39 -3.09
CA ASN A 167 -9.91 10.93 -2.93
C ASN A 167 -9.68 10.31 -1.55
N ILE A 168 -8.55 9.64 -1.41
CA ILE A 168 -8.08 9.09 -0.14
C ILE A 168 -6.64 9.52 0.08
N GLN A 169 -6.37 10.05 1.26
CA GLN A 169 -5.07 10.63 1.60
C GLN A 169 -4.69 10.36 3.06
N GLY A 170 -3.42 10.51 3.40
CA GLY A 170 -2.95 10.42 4.79
C GLY A 170 -1.56 9.82 4.86
N THR A 171 -1.19 9.33 6.04
CA THR A 171 0.11 8.69 6.26
C THR A 171 -0.04 7.43 7.08
N THR A 172 0.87 6.49 6.84
CA THR A 172 1.06 5.31 7.68
C THR A 172 2.53 5.18 8.03
N ASP A 173 2.83 4.59 9.17
CA ASP A 173 4.18 4.26 9.58
C ASP A 173 4.37 2.75 9.48
N TRP A 174 5.47 2.36 8.85
CA TRP A 174 5.80 0.97 8.57
C TRP A 174 7.14 0.59 9.17
N SER A 175 7.13 -0.38 10.07
CA SER A 175 8.34 -0.86 10.72
C SER A 175 8.47 -2.38 10.66
N LYS A 176 9.71 -2.84 10.80
CA LYS A 176 10.04 -4.26 10.89
C LYS A 176 11.09 -4.48 11.96
N ALA A 177 10.79 -5.36 12.91
CA ALA A 177 11.77 -5.76 13.91
C ALA A 177 12.86 -6.66 13.28
N PRO A 178 14.10 -6.65 13.83
CA PRO A 178 15.15 -7.56 13.38
C PRO A 178 14.74 -9.03 13.50
N LEU A 179 15.16 -9.83 12.52
CA LEU A 179 14.94 -11.27 12.42
C LEU A 179 16.26 -12.02 12.62
N VAL A 180 16.23 -13.12 13.37
CA VAL A 180 17.38 -14.04 13.50
C VAL A 180 17.75 -14.65 12.15
N ALA A 181 16.76 -14.90 11.29
CA ALA A 181 16.95 -15.42 9.95
C ALA A 181 15.89 -14.87 8.99
N GLY A 182 16.30 -14.59 7.75
CA GLY A 182 15.41 -14.15 6.69
C GLY A 182 16.19 -13.61 5.49
N VAL A 183 15.60 -13.71 4.30
CA VAL A 183 16.24 -13.22 3.07
C VAL A 183 15.79 -11.80 2.68
N SER A 184 14.68 -11.31 3.24
CA SER A 184 14.11 -10.00 2.89
C SER A 184 14.19 -9.07 4.11
N PHE A 185 15.13 -8.13 4.09
CA PHE A 185 15.29 -7.10 5.13
C PHE A 185 15.35 -7.68 6.55
N ALA A 186 16.17 -8.73 6.74
CA ALA A 186 16.31 -9.41 8.03
C ALA A 186 16.82 -8.52 9.17
N PRO A 187 17.73 -7.54 8.95
CA PRO A 187 18.12 -6.60 10.00
C PRO A 187 16.97 -5.76 10.57
N GLY A 188 15.80 -5.73 9.92
CA GLY A 188 14.71 -4.84 10.28
C GLY A 188 14.97 -3.40 9.83
N PHE A 189 14.00 -2.54 10.09
CA PHE A 189 14.09 -1.10 9.83
C PHE A 189 13.16 -0.35 10.78
N ALA A 190 13.60 0.86 11.16
CA ALA A 190 12.81 1.82 11.91
C ALA A 190 11.55 2.24 11.12
N PRO A 191 10.54 2.84 11.78
CA PRO A 191 9.34 3.32 11.10
C PRO A 191 9.65 4.16 9.86
N LEU A 192 9.17 3.68 8.72
CA LEU A 192 9.15 4.38 7.44
C LEU A 192 7.76 4.98 7.26
N THR A 193 7.68 6.30 7.21
CA THR A 193 6.43 6.97 6.88
C THR A 193 6.13 6.77 5.39
N LEU A 194 4.96 6.21 5.10
CA LEU A 194 4.40 6.04 3.77
C LEU A 194 3.29 7.07 3.57
N THR A 195 3.35 7.83 2.49
CA THR A 195 2.28 8.77 2.14
C THR A 195 1.23 8.05 1.33
N ALA A 196 -0.01 8.04 1.82
CA ALA A 196 -1.14 7.51 1.09
C ALA A 196 -1.70 8.57 0.15
N ALA A 197 -1.81 8.24 -1.13
CA ALA A 197 -2.48 9.07 -2.12
C ALA A 197 -3.28 8.17 -3.07
N GLY A 198 -4.57 8.45 -3.21
CA GLY A 198 -5.47 7.61 -3.98
C GLY A 198 -6.73 8.33 -4.41
N ALA A 199 -7.51 7.65 -5.25
CA ALA A 199 -8.75 8.16 -5.79
C ALA A 199 -9.82 7.06 -5.80
N LYS A 200 -11.09 7.47 -5.88
CA LYS A 200 -12.18 6.55 -6.15
C LYS A 200 -11.95 5.91 -7.51
N TYR A 201 -11.85 4.59 -7.52
CA TYR A 201 -11.60 3.82 -8.72
C TYR A 201 -12.92 3.50 -9.41
N THR A 202 -13.03 3.97 -10.64
CA THR A 202 -14.07 3.56 -11.57
C THR A 202 -13.44 2.92 -12.77
N LYS A 203 -13.96 1.75 -13.15
CA LYS A 203 -13.64 1.14 -14.42
C LYS A 203 -13.99 2.12 -15.54
N SER A 204 -13.07 2.31 -16.48
CA SER A 204 -13.34 3.12 -17.67
C SER A 204 -14.52 2.54 -18.47
N THR A 205 -15.47 3.40 -18.83
CA THR A 205 -16.63 3.08 -19.69
C THR A 205 -16.40 3.48 -21.15
N GLY A 206 -15.31 4.21 -21.44
CA GLY A 206 -14.90 4.60 -22.79
C GLY A 206 -13.40 4.88 -22.84
N GLY A 207 -12.64 4.07 -23.59
CA GLY A 207 -11.18 4.13 -23.62
C GLY A 207 -10.49 3.31 -22.52
N ASN A 208 -9.17 3.30 -22.50
CA ASN A 208 -8.41 2.54 -21.51
C ASN A 208 -8.36 3.22 -20.13
N ILE A 209 -8.00 2.46 -19.09
CA ILE A 209 -8.03 2.94 -17.71
C ILE A 209 -7.04 4.08 -17.43
N LEU A 210 -5.94 4.18 -18.20
CA LEU A 210 -4.96 5.25 -18.05
C LEU A 210 -5.33 6.49 -18.87
N GLY A 211 -6.36 6.42 -19.73
CA GLY A 211 -6.72 7.49 -20.64
C GLY A 211 -5.64 7.79 -21.68
N SER A 212 -4.82 6.80 -22.03
CA SER A 212 -3.83 6.93 -23.11
C SER A 212 -4.48 6.82 -24.49
N ASN A 213 -3.80 7.28 -25.54
CA ASN A 213 -4.27 7.14 -26.92
C ASN A 213 -3.75 5.82 -27.53
N PRO A 214 -4.59 4.77 -27.68
CA PRO A 214 -4.15 3.44 -28.10
C PRO A 214 -3.71 3.36 -29.57
N LEU A 215 -3.80 4.46 -30.33
CA LEU A 215 -3.45 4.54 -31.74
C LEU A 215 -2.01 5.02 -32.00
N SER A 216 -1.24 5.35 -30.96
CA SER A 216 0.16 5.74 -31.11
C SER A 216 1.01 4.55 -31.58
N PRO A 217 1.65 4.59 -32.76
CA PRO A 217 2.48 3.48 -33.25
C PRO A 217 3.79 3.32 -32.46
N SER A 218 4.22 4.33 -31.69
CA SER A 218 5.45 4.33 -30.89
C SER A 218 5.26 3.87 -29.45
N GLY A 219 4.05 3.47 -29.06
CA GLY A 219 3.70 3.26 -27.66
C GLY A 219 3.00 4.46 -27.05
N ASP A 220 2.19 4.22 -26.03
CA ASP A 220 1.42 5.22 -25.30
C ASP A 220 1.59 5.09 -23.77
N VAL A 221 2.40 4.13 -23.32
CA VAL A 221 2.71 3.90 -21.91
C VAL A 221 4.19 3.58 -21.72
N ASN A 222 4.81 4.27 -20.77
CA ASN A 222 6.16 4.00 -20.30
C ASN A 222 6.11 3.20 -18.99
N VAL A 223 6.76 2.05 -18.96
CA VAL A 223 6.93 1.23 -17.75
C VAL A 223 8.36 1.38 -17.28
N VAL A 224 8.56 2.04 -16.15
CA VAL A 224 9.88 2.35 -15.60
C VAL A 224 10.13 1.54 -14.34
N PHE A 225 11.31 0.93 -14.24
CA PHE A 225 11.76 0.24 -13.03
C PHE A 225 12.98 0.93 -12.47
N GLU A 226 13.04 1.07 -11.15
CA GLU A 226 14.16 1.71 -10.46
C GLU A 226 14.52 0.98 -9.16
N GLY A 227 15.80 1.01 -8.79
CA GLY A 227 16.32 0.45 -7.54
C GLY A 227 16.53 -1.06 -7.58
N ALA A 228 16.68 -1.67 -6.40
CA ALA A 228 16.95 -3.11 -6.25
C ALA A 228 18.17 -3.67 -7.00
N ARG A 229 19.14 -2.82 -7.39
CA ARG A 229 20.34 -3.18 -8.17
C ARG A 229 20.03 -3.74 -9.56
N ILE A 230 18.93 -3.33 -10.18
CA ILE A 230 18.64 -3.73 -11.55
C ILE A 230 19.63 -3.08 -12.53
N GLU A 231 20.11 -1.89 -12.20
CA GLU A 231 21.10 -1.10 -12.93
C GLU A 231 22.48 -1.78 -13.06
N GLU A 232 22.77 -2.76 -12.20
CA GLU A 232 24.01 -3.56 -12.27
C GLU A 232 23.95 -4.67 -13.36
N SER A 233 22.78 -4.89 -13.97
CA SER A 233 22.59 -5.95 -14.96
C SER A 233 23.11 -5.52 -16.33
N VAL A 234 23.87 -6.40 -16.99
CA VAL A 234 24.52 -6.08 -18.27
C VAL A 234 23.59 -6.41 -19.43
N GLY A 235 23.25 -5.40 -20.24
CA GLY A 235 22.53 -5.58 -21.50
C GLY A 235 21.06 -5.99 -21.36
N GLN A 236 20.48 -5.85 -20.17
CA GLN A 236 19.06 -6.13 -19.91
C GLN A 236 18.43 -4.99 -19.10
N GLU A 237 17.82 -4.06 -19.83
CA GLU A 237 16.97 -3.01 -19.27
C GLU A 237 15.54 -3.54 -19.10
N PRO A 238 14.98 -3.57 -17.88
CA PRO A 238 13.59 -3.96 -17.64
C PRO A 238 12.58 -2.88 -17.99
N SER A 239 12.97 -1.60 -18.03
CA SER A 239 12.09 -0.52 -18.43
C SER A 239 11.75 -0.61 -19.92
N VAL A 240 10.48 -0.47 -20.25
CA VAL A 240 9.98 -0.67 -21.62
C VAL A 240 8.86 0.31 -21.94
N VAL A 241 8.84 0.77 -23.18
CA VAL A 241 7.70 1.49 -23.76
C VAL A 241 6.79 0.46 -24.42
N GLY A 242 5.49 0.57 -24.15
CA GLY A 242 4.48 -0.33 -24.70
C GLY A 242 3.17 0.38 -24.98
N LEU A 243 2.14 -0.44 -25.20
CA LEU A 243 0.79 0.03 -25.48
C LEU A 243 -0.18 -0.40 -24.39
N MET A 244 -1.14 0.46 -24.07
CA MET A 244 -2.36 0.07 -23.39
C MET A 244 -3.52 0.02 -24.38
N THR A 245 -4.05 -1.18 -24.61
CA THR A 245 -5.19 -1.36 -25.53
C THR A 245 -6.42 -0.61 -25.01
N ALA A 246 -7.38 -0.32 -25.88
CA ALA A 246 -8.68 0.25 -25.51
C ALA A 246 -9.44 -0.57 -24.44
N THR A 247 -9.12 -1.87 -24.31
CA THR A 247 -9.68 -2.78 -23.29
C THR A 247 -8.84 -2.86 -22.01
N SER A 248 -7.90 -1.93 -21.81
CA SER A 248 -7.00 -1.84 -20.66
C SER A 248 -6.11 -3.07 -20.48
N VAL A 249 -5.56 -3.58 -21.58
CA VAL A 249 -4.56 -4.66 -21.59
C VAL A 249 -3.20 -4.07 -21.94
N PHE A 250 -2.18 -4.40 -21.16
CA PHE A 250 -0.80 -4.07 -21.51
C PHE A 250 -0.33 -4.93 -22.68
N LYS A 251 0.09 -4.28 -23.77
CA LYS A 251 0.74 -4.88 -24.93
C LYS A 251 2.17 -4.36 -24.98
N LEU A 252 3.06 -5.03 -24.26
CA LEU A 252 4.49 -4.74 -24.24
C LEU A 252 5.19 -5.45 -25.42
N PRO A 253 6.35 -4.96 -25.88
CA PRO A 253 7.10 -5.62 -26.94
C PRO A 253 7.48 -7.06 -26.55
N VAL A 254 7.54 -7.95 -27.53
CA VAL A 254 8.06 -9.31 -27.32
C VAL A 254 9.54 -9.27 -26.92
N ILE A 255 10.02 -10.33 -26.28
CA ILE A 255 11.42 -10.44 -25.83
C ILE A 255 12.36 -10.20 -27.02
N GLY A 256 13.26 -9.21 -26.90
CA GLY A 256 14.13 -8.74 -27.98
C GLY A 256 14.85 -7.45 -27.60
N SER A 257 15.34 -6.70 -28.59
CA SER A 257 16.07 -5.44 -28.35
C SER A 257 15.23 -4.38 -27.63
N SER A 258 13.92 -4.32 -27.91
CA SER A 258 12.98 -3.38 -27.27
C SER A 258 12.39 -3.87 -25.94
N ASN A 259 12.67 -5.12 -25.56
CA ASN A 259 12.28 -5.69 -24.26
C ASN A 259 13.29 -6.78 -23.84
N PRO A 260 14.54 -6.39 -23.53
CA PRO A 260 15.63 -7.36 -23.33
C PRO A 260 15.51 -8.13 -22.01
N ALA A 261 14.77 -7.61 -21.03
CA ALA A 261 14.46 -8.32 -19.78
C ALA A 261 13.17 -9.16 -19.85
N GLY A 262 12.42 -9.10 -20.95
CA GLY A 262 11.15 -9.81 -21.10
C GLY A 262 10.09 -9.38 -20.10
N THR A 263 9.99 -8.07 -19.87
CA THR A 263 8.98 -7.43 -19.02
C THR A 263 7.58 -7.76 -19.51
N VAL A 264 6.74 -8.21 -18.59
CA VAL A 264 5.32 -8.47 -18.78
C VAL A 264 4.52 -7.84 -17.65
N LEU A 265 3.40 -7.20 -17.99
CA LEU A 265 2.43 -6.67 -17.03
C LEU A 265 1.02 -7.18 -17.36
N LYS A 266 0.20 -7.35 -16.34
CA LYS A 266 -1.22 -7.70 -16.44
C LYS A 266 -2.00 -6.82 -15.49
N LEU A 267 -3.09 -6.22 -15.98
CA LEU A 267 -4.02 -5.44 -15.19
C LEU A 267 -5.30 -6.23 -14.90
N ASN A 268 -5.76 -6.21 -13.65
CA ASN A 268 -7.13 -6.55 -13.31
C ASN A 268 -8.00 -5.28 -13.39
N THR A 269 -8.77 -5.15 -14.47
CA THR A 269 -9.58 -3.95 -14.74
C THR A 269 -10.74 -3.77 -13.76
N ALA A 270 -11.12 -4.80 -13.00
CA ALA A 270 -12.13 -4.67 -11.97
C ALA A 270 -11.59 -4.01 -10.70
N THR A 271 -10.30 -4.16 -10.41
CA THR A 271 -9.68 -3.72 -9.15
C THR A 271 -8.58 -2.68 -9.34
N GLY A 272 -8.17 -2.38 -10.58
CA GLY A 272 -7.04 -1.49 -10.87
C GLY A 272 -5.68 -2.06 -10.46
N VAL A 273 -5.62 -3.29 -9.91
CA VAL A 273 -4.37 -3.92 -9.47
C VAL A 273 -3.67 -4.51 -10.69
N PHE A 274 -2.38 -4.22 -10.83
CA PHE A 274 -1.55 -4.86 -11.84
C PHE A 274 -0.46 -5.73 -11.20
N THR A 275 -0.07 -6.76 -11.93
CA THR A 275 1.03 -7.66 -11.57
C THR A 275 1.91 -7.89 -12.78
N GLY A 276 3.11 -8.41 -12.57
CA GLY A 276 4.01 -8.68 -13.68
C GLY A 276 5.32 -9.32 -13.26
N SER A 277 6.24 -9.36 -14.22
CA SER A 277 7.58 -9.89 -14.01
C SER A 277 8.53 -9.45 -15.11
N PHE A 278 9.82 -9.47 -14.80
CA PHE A 278 10.91 -9.41 -15.78
C PHE A 278 12.03 -10.34 -15.31
N SER A 279 12.98 -10.65 -16.18
CA SER A 279 14.11 -11.52 -15.85
C SER A 279 15.43 -10.84 -16.18
N LEU A 280 16.35 -10.87 -15.21
CA LEU A 280 17.71 -10.40 -15.37
C LEU A 280 18.69 -11.57 -15.26
N THR A 281 19.74 -11.50 -16.06
CA THR A 281 20.78 -12.47 -16.24
C THR A 281 22.08 -11.81 -15.81
N GLY A 282 22.81 -12.46 -14.90
CA GLY A 282 24.00 -11.87 -14.30
C GLY A 282 25.22 -11.97 -15.19
N LYS A 283 26.27 -11.25 -14.79
CA LYS A 283 27.61 -11.56 -15.29
C LYS A 283 27.92 -13.02 -14.97
N LYS A 284 28.62 -13.69 -15.89
CA LYS A 284 29.12 -15.06 -15.70
C LYS A 284 29.91 -15.09 -14.40
N ILE A 285 29.40 -15.79 -13.39
CA ILE A 285 30.09 -15.96 -12.12
C ILE A 285 31.24 -16.95 -12.32
N THR A 286 32.13 -17.09 -11.34
CA THR A 286 33.34 -17.93 -11.32
C THR A 286 33.11 -19.42 -11.65
N ILE A 287 31.86 -19.88 -11.77
CA ILE A 287 31.52 -21.22 -12.25
C ILE A 287 31.49 -21.21 -13.79
N PRO A 288 32.43 -21.89 -14.47
CA PRO A 288 32.44 -21.93 -15.93
C PRO A 288 31.13 -22.50 -16.48
N GLY A 289 30.40 -21.69 -17.26
CA GLY A 289 29.18 -22.10 -17.95
C GLY A 289 27.87 -21.79 -17.22
N TYR A 290 27.91 -21.32 -15.97
CA TYR A 290 26.70 -20.91 -15.25
C TYR A 290 26.46 -19.40 -15.37
N VAL A 291 25.27 -19.04 -15.83
CA VAL A 291 24.80 -17.65 -15.87
C VAL A 291 23.54 -17.54 -15.01
N PRO A 292 23.60 -16.86 -13.85
CA PRO A 292 22.46 -16.81 -12.94
C PRO A 292 21.32 -16.01 -13.57
N LYS A 293 20.12 -16.58 -13.58
CA LYS A 293 18.88 -15.89 -13.97
C LYS A 293 18.07 -15.59 -12.72
N ARG A 294 17.57 -14.35 -12.61
CA ARG A 294 16.73 -13.88 -11.50
C ARG A 294 15.46 -13.31 -12.07
N THR A 295 14.32 -13.74 -11.55
CA THR A 295 13.02 -13.24 -11.97
C THR A 295 12.49 -12.27 -10.92
N ALA A 296 12.18 -11.05 -11.34
CA ALA A 296 11.47 -10.10 -10.52
C ALA A 296 9.97 -10.37 -10.52
N LYS A 297 9.31 -10.17 -9.39
CA LYS A 297 7.85 -10.16 -9.28
C LYS A 297 7.38 -8.73 -9.07
N VAL A 298 6.49 -8.27 -9.94
CA VAL A 298 5.97 -6.89 -9.96
C VAL A 298 4.53 -6.90 -9.43
N PHE A 299 4.18 -5.88 -8.65
CA PHE A 299 2.81 -5.64 -8.17
C PHE A 299 2.59 -4.14 -7.96
N GLY A 300 1.36 -3.69 -8.18
CA GLY A 300 1.00 -2.30 -8.00
C GLY A 300 -0.47 -2.03 -8.27
N VAL A 301 -0.82 -0.75 -8.28
CA VAL A 301 -2.18 -0.28 -8.54
C VAL A 301 -2.18 0.89 -9.51
N VAL A 302 -3.23 0.96 -10.33
CA VAL A 302 -3.54 2.11 -11.15
C VAL A 302 -4.29 3.15 -10.32
N LEU A 303 -3.80 4.37 -10.38
CA LEU A 303 -4.48 5.56 -9.90
C LEU A 303 -5.10 6.28 -11.09
N ARG A 304 -6.43 6.37 -11.09
CA ARG A 304 -7.17 7.16 -12.07
C ARG A 304 -8.11 8.09 -11.33
N ASN A 305 -7.76 9.37 -11.29
CA ASN A 305 -8.70 10.42 -10.91
C ASN A 305 -9.51 10.81 -12.16
N PRO A 306 -10.85 10.70 -12.14
CA PRO A 306 -11.68 11.11 -13.27
C PRO A 306 -11.56 12.61 -13.60
N ALA A 307 -11.14 13.45 -12.65
CA ALA A 307 -10.85 14.87 -12.89
C ALA A 307 -9.56 15.10 -13.71
N LEU A 308 -8.70 14.08 -13.86
CA LEU A 308 -7.44 14.18 -14.61
C LEU A 308 -7.56 13.47 -15.97
N PRO A 309 -6.91 14.02 -17.02
CA PRO A 309 -6.97 13.44 -18.37
C PRO A 309 -6.26 12.08 -18.44
N GLN A 310 -5.22 11.88 -17.62
CA GLN A 310 -4.36 10.70 -17.61
C GLN A 310 -4.29 10.08 -16.21
N GLY A 311 -4.19 8.74 -16.18
CA GLY A 311 -3.89 7.98 -14.98
C GLY A 311 -2.43 7.56 -14.94
N SER A 312 -2.01 6.97 -13.83
CA SER A 312 -0.69 6.38 -13.66
C SER A 312 -0.77 5.08 -12.86
N GLY A 313 0.19 4.19 -13.04
CA GLY A 313 0.37 3.00 -12.23
C GLY A 313 1.57 3.16 -11.31
N HIS A 314 1.41 2.73 -10.06
CA HIS A 314 2.44 2.82 -9.03
C HIS A 314 2.55 1.49 -8.30
N GLY A 315 3.77 1.11 -7.94
CA GLY A 315 3.97 -0.10 -7.15
C GLY A 315 5.42 -0.40 -6.87
N ALA A 316 5.67 -1.67 -6.60
CA ALA A 316 6.98 -2.20 -6.33
C ALA A 316 7.23 -3.50 -7.09
N PHE A 317 8.49 -3.87 -7.16
CA PHE A 317 8.89 -5.20 -7.58
C PHE A 317 9.87 -5.78 -6.58
N ARG A 318 10.00 -7.11 -6.58
CA ARG A 318 10.96 -7.83 -5.74
C ARG A 318 11.84 -8.73 -6.57
N ILE A 319 13.13 -8.71 -6.28
CA ILE A 319 14.11 -9.54 -6.96
C ILE A 319 15.14 -10.05 -5.95
N VAL A 320 15.50 -11.33 -6.04
CA VAL A 320 16.65 -11.90 -5.31
C VAL A 320 17.91 -11.24 -5.85
N GLN A 321 18.96 -10.98 -5.06
CA GLN A 321 20.27 -10.49 -5.53
C GLN A 321 21.03 -11.53 -6.35
N PHE A 322 22.01 -11.10 -7.16
CA PHE A 322 22.96 -12.07 -7.73
C PHE A 322 23.76 -12.74 -6.58
N PRO A 323 24.04 -14.05 -6.68
CA PRO A 323 24.85 -14.73 -5.68
C PRO A 323 26.23 -14.08 -5.58
N GLY A 324 26.58 -13.56 -4.40
CA GLY A 324 27.89 -12.99 -4.10
C GLY A 324 28.47 -13.43 -2.74
N SER A 325 27.63 -13.96 -1.84
CA SER A 325 27.99 -14.61 -0.58
C SER A 325 26.96 -15.69 -0.22
N SER A 326 27.11 -16.37 0.93
CA SER A 326 26.36 -17.58 1.32
C SER A 326 24.83 -17.45 1.35
N THR A 327 24.27 -16.24 1.36
CA THR A 327 22.82 -16.00 1.24
C THR A 327 22.52 -14.82 0.31
N SER A 328 21.62 -15.03 -0.66
CA SER A 328 21.16 -13.95 -1.56
C SER A 328 19.97 -13.21 -0.94
N GLN A 329 20.13 -11.91 -0.68
CA GLN A 329 19.07 -11.06 -0.17
C GLN A 329 17.97 -10.87 -1.23
N VAL A 330 16.72 -10.71 -0.82
CA VAL A 330 15.63 -10.20 -1.66
C VAL A 330 15.53 -8.70 -1.46
N LEU A 331 15.73 -7.96 -2.55
CA LEU A 331 15.54 -6.52 -2.61
C LEU A 331 14.15 -6.18 -3.16
N SER A 332 13.72 -4.94 -2.94
CA SER A 332 12.58 -4.33 -3.61
C SER A 332 13.00 -3.06 -4.32
N GLY A 333 12.25 -2.70 -5.36
CA GLY A 333 12.43 -1.47 -6.13
C GLY A 333 11.08 -0.95 -6.62
N ARG A 334 11.08 0.22 -7.26
CA ARG A 334 9.87 0.90 -7.73
C ARG A 334 9.49 0.47 -9.14
N VAL A 335 8.20 0.40 -9.41
CA VAL A 335 7.66 0.40 -10.77
C VAL A 335 6.71 1.59 -10.92
N THR A 336 6.85 2.35 -12.00
CA THR A 336 5.86 3.33 -12.43
C THR A 336 5.37 2.99 -13.84
N VAL A 337 4.13 3.38 -14.12
CA VAL A 337 3.47 3.21 -15.40
C VAL A 337 2.83 4.54 -15.76
N ASP A 338 3.39 5.27 -16.70
CA ASP A 338 2.96 6.62 -17.04
C ASP A 338 2.56 6.70 -18.51
N VAL A 339 1.55 7.52 -18.81
CA VAL A 339 1.14 7.77 -20.20
C VAL A 339 2.23 8.60 -20.89
N VAL A 340 2.64 8.17 -22.08
CA VAL A 340 3.57 8.95 -22.91
C VAL A 340 2.78 10.09 -23.56
N PRO A 341 3.25 11.35 -23.47
CA PRO A 341 2.59 12.51 -24.09
C PRO A 341 2.37 12.38 -25.60
#